data_AF-A0A258BQW2-F1
#
_entry.id   AF-A0A258BQW2-F1
#
_cell.length_a   1.000
_cell.length_b   1.000
_cell.length_c   1.000
_cell.angle_alpha   90.00
_cell.angle_beta   90.00
_cell.angle_gamma   90.00
#
_symmetry.space_group_name_H-M   'P 1'
#
loop_
_entity.id
_entity.type
_entity.pdbx_description
1 polymer ?
#
loop_
_entity_poly.entity_id
_entity_poly.type
_entity_poly.pdbx_seq_one_letter_code
_entity_poly.pdbx_strand_id
1 'polypeptide(L)'
;MPVLSTGYFDESSTRLKSRELMATVMVDGNIRTAPSAGGLAGLAMALSSISVVTNSLTLRSYRAGKRNWVSTVTPIAIGVLFIGLFVSFAKLSSQMESQTAMAGGVLVSQESVKSINKTFASVDNAVAFADSGTPKLFAAVNTLPADFAIASGSVDTSNRGVVVGSDEAKMMQEEGLFKNVGDVLPEFFGAKNVTVVGILNPTGTLADSYHFLSPDVFAELNTAARLQVVAEENGSTKLFYFTQNATPEKLAGKIESTSSAKIGNSTYYPVYIGSNEAEMMKEAKLFKKDGDTIKGFFGNNAIVYTLPKTDTELDTMHFVDASFVVAD
;
A
#
# COMPACT_ATOMS: atom_id res chain seq x y z
N MET A 1 46.77 55.58 8.17
CA MET A 1 48.21 55.35 7.87
C MET A 1 49.01 55.94 9.03
N PRO A 2 50.14 55.36 9.51
CA PRO A 2 50.99 54.26 9.01
C PRO A 2 51.23 53.12 10.08
N VAL A 3 51.51 51.86 9.71
CA VAL A 3 52.80 51.13 9.48
C VAL A 3 53.41 50.44 10.73
N LEU A 4 53.42 49.09 10.63
CA LEU A 4 54.40 48.05 11.01
C LEU A 4 55.14 48.08 12.37
N SER A 5 55.10 46.92 13.06
CA SER A 5 56.33 46.31 13.59
C SER A 5 56.20 44.79 13.68
N THR A 6 57.19 44.14 13.09
CA THR A 6 57.53 42.72 13.08
C THR A 6 58.07 42.22 14.42
N GLY A 7 57.86 40.94 14.72
CA GLY A 7 58.59 40.16 15.72
C GLY A 7 58.05 38.73 15.75
N TYR A 8 58.73 37.79 15.08
CA TYR A 8 59.81 36.92 15.59
C TYR A 8 59.28 35.49 15.75
N PHE A 9 59.69 34.64 14.79
CA PHE A 9 59.69 33.18 14.87
C PHE A 9 60.94 32.77 15.68
N ASP A 10 60.81 31.80 16.59
CA ASP A 10 61.81 30.72 16.72
C ASP A 10 61.22 29.50 17.46
N GLU A 11 61.93 28.40 17.28
CA GLU A 11 61.52 27.04 17.01
C GLU A 11 61.26 26.13 18.21
N SER A 12 60.62 25.01 17.86
CA SER A 12 60.85 23.68 18.42
C SER A 12 60.38 23.41 19.86
N SER A 13 59.31 22.62 19.97
CA SER A 13 59.49 21.17 20.08
C SER A 13 58.19 20.47 20.47
N THR A 14 57.97 19.34 19.82
CA THR A 14 57.34 18.13 20.36
C THR A 14 55.84 18.10 20.70
N ARG A 15 55.14 17.37 19.82
CA ARG A 15 54.29 16.20 20.13
C ARG A 15 52.95 16.41 20.85
N LEU A 16 51.93 15.89 20.15
CA LEU A 16 50.76 15.18 20.67
C LEU A 16 49.74 15.99 21.48
N LYS A 17 48.62 16.33 20.84
CA LYS A 17 47.31 15.74 21.16
C LYS A 17 46.21 16.31 20.26
N SER A 18 45.82 15.50 19.29
CA SER A 18 44.47 15.50 18.74
C SER A 18 43.51 15.18 19.89
N ARG A 19 42.66 16.15 20.26
CA ARG A 19 41.33 16.02 20.90
C ARG A 19 40.93 17.42 21.38
N GLU A 20 39.93 18.01 20.73
CA GLU A 20 38.73 18.61 21.34
C GLU A 20 37.95 19.39 20.28
N LEU A 21 37.06 18.68 19.58
CA LEU A 21 35.80 19.27 19.12
C LEU A 21 34.90 19.28 20.36
N MET A 22 34.88 20.40 21.08
CA MET A 22 33.93 20.69 22.16
C MET A 22 33.06 21.85 21.68
N ALA A 23 32.01 21.53 20.94
CA ALA A 23 30.85 22.42 20.84
C ALA A 23 29.93 22.08 22.01
N THR A 24 30.21 22.73 23.14
CA THR A 24 29.27 22.88 24.25
C THR A 24 28.09 23.71 23.76
N VAL A 25 26.90 23.12 23.74
CA VAL A 25 25.65 23.85 23.94
C VAL A 25 24.83 23.05 24.95
N MET A 26 24.96 23.45 26.21
CA MET A 26 24.00 23.16 27.28
C MET A 26 23.42 24.51 27.69
N VAL A 27 22.21 24.84 27.24
CA VAL A 27 21.23 25.65 27.98
C VAL A 27 19.82 25.20 27.54
N ASP A 28 19.01 24.86 28.53
CA ASP A 28 17.56 24.59 28.54
C ASP A 28 17.04 23.28 27.94
N GLY A 29 16.76 22.34 28.85
CA GLY A 29 16.19 21.02 28.59
C GLY A 29 14.80 21.08 27.99
N ASN A 30 14.71 20.99 26.66
CA ASN A 30 13.58 20.44 25.93
C ASN A 30 13.98 20.12 24.48
N ILE A 31 14.47 18.90 24.21
CA ILE A 31 14.66 18.45 22.82
C ILE A 31 13.36 17.78 22.37
N ARG A 32 12.54 18.56 21.66
CA ARG A 32 11.59 18.05 20.69
C ARG A 32 12.39 17.50 19.51
N THR A 33 12.43 16.18 19.35
CA THR A 33 12.92 15.57 18.12
C THR A 33 11.90 15.85 17.02
N ALA A 34 12.29 16.64 16.02
CA ALA A 34 11.64 16.66 14.72
C ALA A 34 11.74 15.26 14.08
N PRO A 35 10.76 14.83 13.26
CA PRO A 35 10.76 13.49 12.69
C PRO A 35 11.88 13.40 11.65
N SER A 36 12.99 12.77 12.02
CA SER A 36 14.05 12.47 11.07
C SER A 36 13.59 11.35 10.15
N ALA A 37 13.87 11.50 8.86
CA ALA A 37 13.86 10.45 7.86
C ALA A 37 14.76 9.28 8.33
N GLY A 38 14.18 8.39 9.14
CA GLY A 38 14.93 7.49 10.03
C GLY A 38 15.48 6.22 9.40
N GLY A 39 15.03 5.87 8.18
CA GLY A 39 15.47 4.64 7.52
C GLY A 39 16.81 4.82 6.79
N LEU A 40 16.83 5.65 5.76
CA LEU A 40 17.95 5.73 4.82
C LEU A 40 19.11 6.63 5.31
N ALA A 41 18.80 7.74 5.99
CA ALA A 41 19.83 8.63 6.52
C ALA A 41 20.58 8.01 7.71
N GLY A 42 19.88 7.26 8.57
CA GLY A 42 20.49 6.50 9.66
C GLY A 42 21.38 5.36 9.15
N LEU A 43 20.95 4.65 8.11
CA LEU A 43 21.74 3.60 7.46
C LEU A 43 22.99 4.18 6.76
N ALA A 44 22.87 5.31 6.07
CA ALA A 44 24.00 6.00 5.46
C ALA A 44 25.03 6.44 6.49
N MET A 45 24.59 6.92 7.65
CA MET A 45 25.46 7.27 8.78
C MET A 45 26.16 6.04 9.39
N ALA A 46 25.45 4.90 9.49
CA ALA A 46 26.04 3.64 9.97
C ALA A 46 27.07 3.06 8.97
N LEU A 47 26.77 3.06 7.68
CA LEU A 47 27.68 2.57 6.63
C LEU A 47 28.92 3.47 6.45
N SER A 48 28.77 4.78 6.66
CA SER A 48 29.89 5.73 6.74
C SER A 48 30.88 5.35 7.84
N SER A 49 30.39 4.97 9.03
CA SER A 49 31.25 4.57 10.15
C SER A 49 32.03 3.28 9.88
N ILE A 50 31.41 2.32 9.19
CA ILE A 50 32.03 1.04 8.80
C ILE A 50 33.11 1.29 7.74
N SER A 51 32.85 2.12 6.73
CA SER A 51 33.82 2.45 5.67
C SER A 51 35.11 3.08 6.21
N VAL A 52 34.98 4.02 7.17
CA VAL A 52 36.14 4.67 7.79
C VAL A 52 36.96 3.68 8.63
N VAL A 53 36.29 2.79 9.37
CA VAL A 53 36.95 1.77 10.19
C VAL A 53 37.64 0.70 9.32
N THR A 54 37.01 0.24 8.23
CA THR A 54 37.61 -0.73 7.30
C THR A 54 38.82 -0.15 6.57
N ASN A 55 38.78 1.13 6.17
CA ASN A 55 39.93 1.83 5.57
C ASN A 55 41.10 1.91 6.57
N SER A 56 40.81 2.20 7.84
CA SER A 56 41.83 2.29 8.90
C SER A 56 42.52 0.94 9.20
N LEU A 57 41.79 -0.18 9.14
CA LEU A 57 42.33 -1.53 9.36
C LEU A 57 43.15 -2.02 8.17
N THR A 58 42.76 -1.63 6.95
CA THR A 58 43.48 -1.98 5.72
C THR A 58 44.84 -1.28 5.66
N LEU A 59 44.92 -0.02 6.09
CA LEU A 59 46.18 0.73 6.16
C LEU A 59 47.08 0.31 7.32
N ARG A 60 46.52 -0.14 8.45
CA ARG A 60 47.31 -0.63 9.61
C ARG A 60 48.16 -1.86 9.28
N SER A 61 47.74 -2.66 8.30
CA SER A 61 48.48 -3.84 7.85
C SER A 61 49.46 -3.55 6.69
N TYR A 62 49.64 -2.29 6.31
CA TYR A 62 50.54 -1.90 5.24
C TYR A 62 52.01 -1.90 5.72
N ARG A 63 52.84 -2.77 5.15
CA ARG A 63 54.30 -2.73 5.30
C ARG A 63 54.92 -2.39 3.96
N ALA A 64 55.64 -1.27 3.89
CA ALA A 64 56.34 -0.85 2.69
C ALA A 64 57.37 -1.92 2.25
N GLY A 65 57.31 -2.33 0.98
CA GLY A 65 58.29 -3.24 0.37
C GLY A 65 57.91 -4.72 0.28
N LYS A 66 56.70 -5.15 0.71
CA LYS A 66 56.20 -6.52 0.44
C LYS A 66 54.83 -6.47 -0.25
N ARG A 67 54.65 -7.25 -1.32
CA ARG A 67 53.38 -7.37 -2.06
C ARG A 67 52.29 -7.89 -1.13
N ASN A 68 51.41 -7.00 -0.69
CA ASN A 68 50.32 -7.33 0.22
C ASN A 68 49.05 -7.55 -0.59
N TRP A 69 48.87 -8.77 -1.09
CA TRP A 69 47.76 -9.15 -1.98
C TRP A 69 46.39 -8.87 -1.35
N VAL A 70 46.30 -8.97 -0.02
CA VAL A 70 45.11 -8.58 0.76
C VAL A 70 44.74 -7.13 0.46
N SER A 71 45.67 -6.18 0.53
CA SER A 71 45.37 -4.76 0.26
C SER A 71 45.00 -4.47 -1.19
N THR A 72 45.43 -5.31 -2.14
CA THR A 72 45.08 -5.18 -3.57
C THR A 72 43.70 -5.75 -3.87
N VAL A 73 43.31 -6.83 -3.19
CA VAL A 73 42.02 -7.51 -3.39
C VAL A 73 40.90 -6.86 -2.56
N THR A 74 41.22 -6.27 -1.41
CA THR A 74 40.23 -5.64 -0.51
C THR A 74 39.30 -4.64 -1.22
N PRO A 75 39.76 -3.69 -2.05
CA PRO A 75 38.87 -2.76 -2.75
C PRO A 75 37.89 -3.46 -3.69
N ILE A 76 38.34 -4.52 -4.37
CA ILE A 76 37.51 -5.30 -5.30
C ILE A 76 36.46 -6.11 -4.51
N ALA A 77 36.88 -6.77 -3.43
CA ALA A 77 35.99 -7.55 -2.58
C ALA A 77 34.90 -6.68 -1.93
N ILE A 78 35.27 -5.49 -1.45
CA ILE A 78 34.32 -4.50 -0.91
C ILE A 78 33.36 -4.02 -2.00
N GLY A 79 33.86 -3.75 -3.22
CA GLY A 79 33.02 -3.37 -4.36
C GLY A 79 31.96 -4.43 -4.69
N VAL A 80 32.35 -5.70 -4.78
CA VAL A 80 31.43 -6.82 -5.02
C VAL A 80 30.41 -6.96 -3.88
N LEU A 81 30.85 -6.83 -2.62
CA LEU A 81 29.96 -6.90 -1.46
C LEU A 81 28.92 -5.77 -1.48
N PHE A 82 29.33 -4.53 -1.75
CA PHE A 82 28.39 -3.41 -1.86
C PHE A 82 27.45 -3.55 -3.05
N ILE A 83 27.92 -4.04 -4.21
CA ILE A 83 27.06 -4.33 -5.35
C ILE A 83 26.02 -5.39 -4.98
N GLY A 84 26.41 -6.48 -4.33
CA GLY A 84 25.49 -7.53 -3.88
C GLY A 84 24.48 -7.03 -2.86
N LEU A 85 24.91 -6.17 -1.93
CA LEU A 85 24.07 -5.53 -0.94
C LEU A 85 23.09 -4.54 -1.61
N PHE A 86 23.54 -3.73 -2.58
CA PHE A 86 22.69 -2.84 -3.38
C PHE A 86 21.68 -3.61 -4.24
N VAL A 87 22.07 -4.72 -4.87
CA VAL A 87 21.13 -5.58 -5.62
C VAL A 87 20.11 -6.24 -4.68
N SER A 88 20.54 -6.62 -3.47
CA SER A 88 19.64 -7.14 -2.44
C SER A 88 18.68 -6.06 -1.95
N PHE A 89 19.15 -4.83 -1.75
CA PHE A 89 18.28 -3.68 -1.47
C PHE A 89 17.38 -3.31 -2.65
N ALA A 90 17.83 -3.43 -3.90
CA ALA A 90 17.00 -3.18 -5.07
C ALA A 90 15.90 -4.25 -5.20
N LYS A 91 16.22 -5.51 -4.91
CA LYS A 91 15.24 -6.60 -4.84
C LYS A 91 14.27 -6.45 -3.67
N LEU A 92 14.76 -6.12 -2.48
CA LEU A 92 13.94 -5.85 -1.31
C LEU A 92 13.09 -4.58 -1.50
N SER A 93 13.63 -3.57 -2.19
CA SER A 93 12.89 -2.38 -2.62
C SER A 93 11.84 -2.75 -3.64
N SER A 94 12.09 -3.65 -4.59
CA SER A 94 11.06 -4.13 -5.53
C SER A 94 9.99 -5.00 -4.86
N GLN A 95 10.32 -5.71 -3.78
CA GLN A 95 9.35 -6.44 -2.95
C GLN A 95 8.58 -5.49 -2.01
N MET A 96 9.21 -4.44 -1.50
CA MET A 96 8.53 -3.36 -0.79
C MET A 96 7.71 -2.48 -1.75
N GLU A 97 8.11 -2.37 -3.01
CA GLU A 97 7.34 -1.74 -4.09
C GLU A 97 6.14 -2.61 -4.44
N SER A 98 6.23 -3.95 -4.32
CA SER A 98 5.04 -4.83 -4.41
C SER A 98 4.13 -4.77 -3.16
N GLN A 99 4.59 -4.24 -2.02
CA GLN A 99 3.75 -4.00 -0.83
C GLN A 99 3.27 -2.54 -0.70
N THR A 100 4.04 -1.58 -1.23
CA THR A 100 3.64 -0.18 -1.44
C THR A 100 2.76 -0.02 -2.68
N ALA A 101 2.68 -1.07 -3.52
CA ALA A 101 1.78 -1.17 -4.68
C ALA A 101 0.29 -1.13 -4.31
N MET A 102 -0.07 -1.25 -3.03
CA MET A 102 -1.44 -0.96 -2.56
C MET A 102 -1.69 0.54 -2.31
N ALA A 103 -0.72 1.42 -2.56
CA ALA A 103 -0.83 2.87 -2.36
C ALA A 103 -0.06 3.77 -3.36
N GLY A 104 0.55 3.26 -4.44
CA GLY A 104 1.39 4.14 -5.29
C GLY A 104 1.88 3.61 -6.64
N GLY A 105 1.24 2.58 -7.19
CA GLY A 105 1.55 2.08 -8.53
C GLY A 105 0.64 2.65 -9.62
N VAL A 106 0.08 3.85 -9.44
CA VAL A 106 -0.86 4.44 -10.40
C VAL A 106 -0.15 4.65 -11.74
N LEU A 107 -0.56 3.87 -12.74
CA LEU A 107 -0.05 3.95 -14.12
C LEU A 107 -0.76 5.03 -14.94
N VAL A 108 -1.84 5.58 -14.38
CA VAL A 108 -2.66 6.64 -14.97
C VAL A 108 -2.44 7.98 -14.26
N SER A 109 -3.02 9.05 -14.78
CA SER A 109 -2.91 10.38 -14.15
C SER A 109 -3.70 10.43 -12.83
N GLN A 110 -3.32 11.34 -11.91
CA GLN A 110 -4.09 11.55 -10.67
C GLN A 110 -5.52 12.03 -10.93
N GLU A 111 -5.77 12.70 -12.06
CA GLU A 111 -7.12 13.09 -12.47
C GLU A 111 -7.94 11.85 -12.87
N SER A 112 -7.32 10.95 -13.64
CA SER A 112 -7.92 9.67 -14.03
C SER A 112 -8.21 8.80 -12.81
N VAL A 113 -7.34 8.75 -11.80
CA VAL A 113 -7.61 8.05 -10.52
C VAL A 113 -8.87 8.57 -9.86
N LYS A 114 -9.00 9.89 -9.71
CA LYS A 114 -10.17 10.50 -9.09
C LYS A 114 -11.44 10.22 -9.88
N SER A 115 -11.36 10.26 -11.21
CA SER A 115 -12.46 9.94 -12.11
C SER A 115 -12.91 8.48 -11.99
N ILE A 116 -11.96 7.54 -11.98
CA ILE A 116 -12.18 6.11 -11.77
C ILE A 116 -12.86 5.87 -10.41
N ASN A 117 -12.29 6.43 -9.34
CA ASN A 117 -12.83 6.28 -7.98
C ASN A 117 -14.24 6.85 -7.85
N LYS A 118 -14.50 8.01 -8.46
CA LYS A 118 -15.84 8.62 -8.50
C LYS A 118 -16.84 7.73 -9.24
N THR A 119 -16.40 7.06 -10.30
CA THR A 119 -17.23 6.08 -11.01
C THR A 119 -17.68 4.99 -10.06
N PHE A 120 -16.75 4.36 -9.32
CA PHE A 120 -17.07 3.34 -8.32
C PHE A 120 -18.04 3.83 -7.25
N ALA A 121 -17.82 5.05 -6.71
CA ALA A 121 -18.70 5.62 -5.70
C ALA A 121 -20.13 5.89 -6.22
N SER A 122 -20.29 6.06 -7.53
CA SER A 122 -21.57 6.40 -8.16
C SER A 122 -22.39 5.20 -8.68
N VAL A 123 -21.83 3.99 -8.61
CA VAL A 123 -22.47 2.77 -9.15
C VAL A 123 -22.71 1.73 -8.06
N ASP A 124 -23.58 0.76 -8.35
CA ASP A 124 -23.75 -0.39 -7.47
C ASP A 124 -22.52 -1.28 -7.53
N ASN A 125 -22.03 -1.66 -6.36
CA ASN A 125 -20.90 -2.57 -6.21
C ASN A 125 -21.30 -3.77 -5.37
N ALA A 126 -20.72 -4.92 -5.68
CA ALA A 126 -20.93 -6.14 -4.92
C ALA A 126 -19.68 -7.01 -4.92
N VAL A 127 -19.72 -7.99 -4.03
CA VAL A 127 -18.70 -9.03 -3.94
C VAL A 127 -19.35 -10.39 -3.99
N ALA A 128 -18.75 -11.29 -4.76
CA ALA A 128 -18.98 -12.72 -4.68
C ALA A 128 -17.68 -13.42 -4.25
N PHE A 129 -17.73 -14.73 -4.04
CA PHE A 129 -16.55 -15.52 -3.68
C PHE A 129 -16.37 -16.64 -4.69
N ALA A 130 -15.14 -16.82 -5.16
CA ALA A 130 -14.77 -18.04 -5.88
C ALA A 130 -14.77 -19.23 -4.91
N ASP A 131 -14.72 -20.46 -5.43
CA ASP A 131 -14.70 -21.69 -4.61
C ASP A 131 -13.52 -21.74 -3.62
N SER A 132 -12.43 -21.00 -3.90
CA SER A 132 -11.28 -20.84 -3.02
C SER A 132 -11.50 -19.86 -1.85
N GLY A 133 -12.68 -19.23 -1.76
CA GLY A 133 -12.98 -18.17 -0.81
C GLY A 133 -12.30 -16.84 -1.14
N THR A 134 -11.70 -16.70 -2.32
CA THR A 134 -11.14 -15.43 -2.80
C THR A 134 -12.28 -14.50 -3.23
N PRO A 135 -12.34 -13.24 -2.74
CA PRO A 135 -13.37 -12.29 -3.14
C PRO A 135 -13.22 -11.93 -4.62
N LYS A 136 -14.35 -11.73 -5.28
CA LYS A 136 -14.45 -11.26 -6.66
C LYS A 136 -15.33 -10.02 -6.65
N LEU A 137 -14.82 -8.92 -7.18
CA LEU A 137 -15.44 -7.61 -7.09
C LEU A 137 -16.18 -7.28 -8.39
N PHE A 138 -17.37 -6.70 -8.25
CA PHE A 138 -18.26 -6.39 -9.36
C PHE A 138 -18.77 -4.97 -9.24
N ALA A 139 -18.90 -4.29 -10.38
CA ALA A 139 -19.52 -2.97 -10.50
C ALA A 139 -20.55 -2.95 -11.65
N ALA A 140 -21.70 -2.33 -11.39
CA ALA A 140 -22.79 -2.21 -12.36
C ALA A 140 -22.62 -0.94 -13.22
N VAL A 141 -22.24 -1.09 -14.48
CA VAL A 141 -22.01 0.01 -15.42
C VAL A 141 -22.38 -0.42 -16.83
N ASN A 142 -23.09 0.43 -17.58
CA ASN A 142 -23.43 0.15 -19.00
C ASN A 142 -22.24 0.41 -19.94
N THR A 143 -21.45 1.44 -19.65
CA THR A 143 -20.31 1.82 -20.46
C THR A 143 -19.27 2.48 -19.58
N LEU A 144 -18.03 2.02 -19.68
CA LEU A 144 -16.93 2.60 -18.90
C LEU A 144 -16.51 3.97 -19.44
N PRO A 145 -16.24 4.97 -18.56
CA PRO A 145 -15.68 6.25 -18.96
C PRO A 145 -14.32 6.13 -19.64
N ALA A 146 -13.91 7.19 -20.37
CA ALA A 146 -12.66 7.20 -21.13
C ALA A 146 -11.38 6.99 -20.30
N ASP A 147 -11.40 7.31 -19.00
CA ASP A 147 -10.29 7.07 -18.09
C ASP A 147 -10.00 5.57 -17.85
N PHE A 148 -10.96 4.68 -18.14
CA PHE A 148 -10.78 3.24 -18.14
C PHE A 148 -10.24 2.79 -19.50
N ALA A 149 -8.97 3.07 -19.76
CA ALA A 149 -8.33 2.71 -21.03
C ALA A 149 -8.39 1.20 -21.27
N ILE A 150 -8.88 0.80 -22.45
CA ILE A 150 -9.01 -0.61 -22.84
C ILE A 150 -7.73 -1.13 -23.49
N ALA A 151 -7.25 -2.28 -23.04
CA ALA A 151 -6.17 -3.03 -23.67
C ALA A 151 -6.67 -3.80 -24.91
N SER A 152 -7.85 -4.40 -24.82
CA SER A 152 -8.48 -5.11 -25.94
C SER A 152 -10.01 -5.13 -25.81
N GLY A 153 -10.72 -5.08 -26.94
CA GLY A 153 -12.18 -5.14 -26.97
C GLY A 153 -12.88 -3.78 -26.87
N SER A 154 -13.97 -3.74 -26.10
CA SER A 154 -14.90 -2.62 -25.96
C SER A 154 -15.09 -2.21 -24.49
N VAL A 155 -15.49 -0.97 -24.26
CA VAL A 155 -15.94 -0.44 -22.94
C VAL A 155 -17.43 -0.67 -22.68
N ASP A 156 -18.18 -1.08 -23.70
CA ASP A 156 -19.64 -1.29 -23.63
C ASP A 156 -19.95 -2.68 -23.09
N THR A 157 -20.67 -2.74 -21.96
CA THR A 157 -21.09 -3.98 -21.29
C THR A 157 -22.47 -4.43 -21.74
N SER A 158 -23.10 -3.74 -22.70
CA SER A 158 -24.38 -4.13 -23.28
C SER A 158 -24.34 -5.56 -23.85
N ASN A 159 -25.52 -6.15 -24.04
CA ASN A 159 -25.65 -7.52 -24.57
C ASN A 159 -24.94 -8.59 -23.75
N ARG A 160 -25.03 -8.47 -22.41
CA ARG A 160 -24.41 -9.40 -21.45
C ARG A 160 -22.88 -9.45 -21.55
N GLY A 161 -22.27 -8.29 -21.81
CA GLY A 161 -20.84 -8.12 -21.83
C GLY A 161 -20.27 -7.94 -20.42
N VAL A 162 -19.08 -8.50 -20.18
CA VAL A 162 -18.21 -8.17 -19.05
C VAL A 162 -16.94 -7.51 -19.55
N VAL A 163 -16.60 -6.35 -18.98
CA VAL A 163 -15.24 -5.81 -19.07
C VAL A 163 -14.50 -6.24 -17.81
N VAL A 164 -13.30 -6.78 -17.98
CA VAL A 164 -12.49 -7.33 -16.88
C VAL A 164 -11.28 -6.44 -16.63
N GLY A 165 -11.01 -6.14 -15.35
CA GLY A 165 -9.79 -5.48 -14.92
C GLY A 165 -8.52 -6.23 -15.34
N SER A 166 -7.39 -5.54 -15.44
CA SER A 166 -6.17 -6.14 -15.99
C SER A 166 -5.63 -7.33 -15.19
N ASP A 167 -5.64 -7.23 -13.86
CA ASP A 167 -5.08 -8.26 -12.99
C ASP A 167 -6.02 -9.47 -12.94
N GLU A 168 -7.32 -9.20 -12.87
CA GLU A 168 -8.35 -10.24 -12.92
C GLU A 168 -8.35 -10.96 -14.28
N ALA A 169 -8.26 -10.22 -15.39
CA ALA A 169 -8.20 -10.82 -16.72
C ALA A 169 -6.98 -11.74 -16.88
N LYS A 170 -5.82 -11.31 -16.37
CA LYS A 170 -4.62 -12.13 -16.38
C LYS A 170 -4.82 -13.42 -15.58
N MET A 171 -5.38 -13.35 -14.38
CA MET A 171 -5.65 -14.55 -13.56
C MET A 171 -6.64 -15.49 -14.26
N MET A 172 -7.75 -14.95 -14.78
CA MET A 172 -8.75 -15.75 -15.50
C MET A 172 -8.17 -16.44 -16.74
N GLN A 173 -7.24 -15.78 -17.46
CA GLN A 173 -6.55 -16.37 -18.60
C GLN A 173 -5.55 -17.45 -18.18
N GLU A 174 -4.82 -17.24 -17.09
CA GLU A 174 -3.91 -18.25 -16.51
C GLU A 174 -4.66 -19.50 -16.02
N GLU A 175 -5.85 -19.32 -15.46
CA GLU A 175 -6.77 -20.39 -15.05
C GLU A 175 -7.53 -21.02 -16.24
N GLY A 176 -7.42 -20.45 -17.44
CA GLY A 176 -8.05 -20.96 -18.65
C GLY A 176 -9.57 -20.75 -18.70
N LEU A 177 -10.11 -19.81 -17.92
CA LEU A 177 -11.53 -19.48 -17.91
C LEU A 177 -11.98 -18.82 -19.22
N PHE A 178 -11.10 -18.03 -19.83
CA PHE A 178 -11.22 -17.55 -21.20
C PHE A 178 -9.84 -17.33 -21.83
N LYS A 179 -9.79 -17.13 -23.14
CA LYS A 179 -8.55 -16.86 -23.89
C LYS A 179 -8.57 -15.51 -24.55
N ASN A 180 -9.68 -15.16 -25.20
CA ASN A 180 -9.81 -13.95 -26.00
C ASN A 180 -11.07 -13.15 -25.62
N VAL A 181 -11.03 -11.86 -25.92
CA VAL A 181 -12.26 -11.06 -26.03
C VAL A 181 -13.19 -11.71 -27.06
N GLY A 182 -14.46 -11.83 -26.71
CA GLY A 182 -15.50 -12.54 -27.45
C GLY A 182 -15.83 -13.94 -26.90
N ASP A 183 -14.99 -14.48 -26.01
CA ASP A 183 -15.28 -15.75 -25.35
C ASP A 183 -16.48 -15.63 -24.40
N VAL A 184 -17.29 -16.69 -24.34
CA VAL A 184 -18.51 -16.75 -23.51
C VAL A 184 -18.24 -17.59 -22.27
N LEU A 185 -18.46 -16.99 -21.11
CA LEU A 185 -18.48 -17.62 -19.80
C LEU A 185 -19.89 -18.23 -19.60
N PRO A 186 -20.04 -19.56 -19.65
CA PRO A 186 -21.36 -20.20 -19.63
C PRO A 186 -22.08 -19.99 -18.29
N GLU A 187 -21.32 -19.95 -17.20
CA GLU A 187 -21.78 -19.68 -15.84
C GLU A 187 -20.77 -18.77 -15.14
N PHE A 188 -21.19 -17.56 -14.82
CA PHE A 188 -20.35 -16.51 -14.26
C PHE A 188 -21.02 -15.97 -13.00
N PHE A 189 -20.71 -16.60 -11.86
CA PHE A 189 -21.28 -16.27 -10.56
C PHE A 189 -22.82 -16.24 -10.56
N GLY A 190 -23.46 -17.21 -11.21
CA GLY A 190 -24.92 -17.31 -11.34
C GLY A 190 -25.49 -16.71 -12.63
N ALA A 191 -24.83 -15.70 -13.21
CA ALA A 191 -25.22 -15.16 -14.51
C ALA A 191 -24.82 -16.12 -15.63
N LYS A 192 -25.72 -16.34 -16.60
CA LYS A 192 -25.50 -17.29 -17.70
C LYS A 192 -25.00 -16.62 -18.97
N ASN A 193 -24.10 -17.28 -19.69
CA ASN A 193 -23.63 -16.85 -21.02
C ASN A 193 -23.16 -15.38 -21.05
N VAL A 194 -22.26 -15.03 -20.13
CA VAL A 194 -21.65 -13.68 -20.07
C VAL A 194 -20.48 -13.64 -21.04
N THR A 195 -20.41 -12.64 -21.91
CA THR A 195 -19.34 -12.54 -22.92
C THR A 195 -18.23 -11.61 -22.44
N VAL A 196 -16.97 -12.03 -22.51
CA VAL A 196 -15.85 -11.12 -22.23
C VAL A 196 -15.74 -10.12 -23.39
N VAL A 197 -16.17 -8.88 -23.18
CA VAL A 197 -16.21 -7.85 -24.24
C VAL A 197 -15.03 -6.90 -24.20
N GLY A 198 -14.33 -6.81 -23.07
CA GLY A 198 -13.15 -5.98 -22.95
C GLY A 198 -12.22 -6.36 -21.80
N ILE A 199 -10.95 -5.96 -21.93
CA ILE A 199 -9.92 -6.07 -20.89
C ILE A 199 -9.31 -4.69 -20.70
N LEU A 200 -9.21 -4.22 -19.45
CA LEU A 200 -8.59 -2.94 -19.14
C LEU A 200 -7.06 -2.98 -19.31
N ASN A 201 -6.48 -1.84 -19.67
CA ASN A 201 -5.06 -1.60 -19.40
C ASN A 201 -4.85 -1.50 -17.89
N PRO A 202 -3.69 -1.95 -17.36
CA PRO A 202 -3.35 -1.75 -15.96
C PRO A 202 -3.42 -0.27 -15.58
N THR A 203 -4.16 0.02 -14.51
CA THR A 203 -4.36 1.37 -13.99
C THR A 203 -3.56 1.63 -12.71
N GLY A 204 -3.20 0.56 -11.99
CA GLY A 204 -2.66 0.63 -10.64
C GLY A 204 -3.71 1.03 -9.60
N THR A 205 -5.00 0.79 -9.90
CA THR A 205 -6.13 1.11 -9.03
C THR A 205 -6.99 -0.13 -8.79
N LEU A 206 -8.02 0.00 -7.96
CA LEU A 206 -9.01 -1.08 -7.75
C LEU A 206 -9.65 -1.57 -9.05
N ALA A 207 -9.68 -0.76 -10.11
CA ALA A 207 -10.24 -1.18 -11.40
C ALA A 207 -9.56 -2.43 -11.99
N ASP A 208 -8.30 -2.68 -11.63
CA ASP A 208 -7.54 -3.82 -12.16
C ASP A 208 -8.07 -5.17 -11.62
N SER A 209 -8.74 -5.17 -10.47
CA SER A 209 -9.31 -6.37 -9.81
C SER A 209 -10.84 -6.51 -9.95
N TYR A 210 -11.50 -5.62 -10.72
CA TYR A 210 -12.96 -5.60 -10.85
C TYR A 210 -13.47 -6.26 -12.13
N HIS A 211 -14.72 -6.70 -12.06
CA HIS A 211 -15.55 -7.02 -13.21
C HIS A 211 -16.64 -5.97 -13.38
N PHE A 212 -16.81 -5.49 -14.61
CA PHE A 212 -17.78 -4.46 -14.96
C PHE A 212 -18.86 -5.07 -15.85
N LEU A 213 -20.11 -5.00 -15.42
CA LEU A 213 -21.26 -5.65 -16.04
C LEU A 213 -22.40 -4.65 -16.19
N SER A 214 -23.27 -4.85 -17.17
CA SER A 214 -24.51 -4.09 -17.25
C SER A 214 -25.41 -4.37 -16.02
N PRO A 215 -26.23 -3.39 -15.57
CA PRO A 215 -27.03 -3.55 -14.35
C PRO A 215 -28.00 -4.74 -14.37
N ASP A 216 -28.50 -5.13 -15.54
CA ASP A 216 -29.36 -6.31 -15.71
C ASP A 216 -28.61 -7.61 -15.44
N VAL A 217 -27.38 -7.77 -15.95
CA VAL A 217 -26.55 -8.95 -15.66
C VAL A 217 -26.03 -8.92 -14.23
N PHE A 218 -25.69 -7.75 -13.71
CA PHE A 218 -25.27 -7.58 -12.32
C PHE A 218 -26.34 -8.07 -11.34
N ALA A 219 -27.62 -7.84 -11.62
CA ALA A 219 -28.74 -8.30 -10.80
C ALA A 219 -28.94 -9.84 -10.83
N GLU A 220 -28.38 -10.54 -11.81
CA GLU A 220 -28.41 -12.01 -11.90
C GLU A 220 -27.29 -12.68 -11.09
N LEU A 221 -26.31 -11.92 -10.62
CA LEU A 221 -25.17 -12.46 -9.87
C LEU A 221 -25.62 -12.99 -8.51
N ASN A 222 -25.11 -14.18 -8.15
CA ASN A 222 -25.13 -14.73 -6.81
C ASN A 222 -24.08 -14.00 -5.94
N THR A 223 -24.38 -12.74 -5.62
CA THR A 223 -23.52 -11.92 -4.77
C THR A 223 -23.65 -12.31 -3.31
N ALA A 224 -22.53 -12.26 -2.59
CA ALA A 224 -22.47 -12.56 -1.17
C ALA A 224 -22.85 -11.34 -0.32
N ALA A 225 -22.43 -10.15 -0.74
CA ALA A 225 -22.73 -8.91 -0.05
C ALA A 225 -22.69 -7.69 -0.96
N ARG A 226 -23.42 -6.65 -0.54
CA ARG A 226 -23.31 -5.31 -1.09
C ARG A 226 -21.98 -4.68 -0.68
N LEU A 227 -21.32 -4.01 -1.62
CA LEU A 227 -20.22 -3.11 -1.34
C LEU A 227 -20.65 -1.67 -1.58
N GLN A 228 -20.20 -0.76 -0.72
CA GLN A 228 -20.27 0.68 -0.99
C GLN A 228 -18.86 1.24 -1.02
N VAL A 229 -18.56 2.03 -2.04
CA VAL A 229 -17.25 2.66 -2.23
C VAL A 229 -17.39 4.15 -1.95
N VAL A 230 -16.48 4.70 -1.15
CA VAL A 230 -16.32 6.15 -0.95
C VAL A 230 -15.04 6.58 -1.65
N ALA A 231 -15.11 7.62 -2.47
CA ALA A 231 -13.97 8.22 -3.13
C ALA A 231 -13.49 9.45 -2.34
N GLU A 232 -12.24 9.43 -1.88
CA GLU A 232 -11.67 10.54 -1.11
C GLU A 232 -10.96 11.55 -2.02
N GLU A 233 -10.89 12.81 -1.61
CA GLU A 233 -10.30 13.91 -2.40
C GLU A 233 -8.81 13.72 -2.72
N ASN A 234 -8.11 12.96 -1.86
CA ASN A 234 -6.70 12.60 -1.99
C ASN A 234 -6.46 11.49 -3.05
N GLY A 235 -7.52 10.92 -3.63
CA GLY A 235 -7.45 9.83 -4.60
C GLY A 235 -7.43 8.43 -4.00
N SER A 236 -7.58 8.27 -2.68
CA SER A 236 -7.86 6.95 -2.09
C SER A 236 -9.35 6.61 -2.14
N THR A 237 -9.65 5.37 -1.81
CA THR A 237 -11.02 4.86 -1.69
C THR A 237 -11.18 4.10 -0.38
N LYS A 238 -12.42 4.04 0.10
CA LYS A 238 -12.81 3.24 1.25
C LYS A 238 -13.93 2.29 0.83
N LEU A 239 -13.76 1.01 1.12
CA LEU A 239 -14.71 -0.03 0.75
C LEU A 239 -15.46 -0.48 2.00
N PHE A 240 -16.78 -0.44 1.94
CA PHE A 240 -17.67 -0.88 3.01
C PHE A 240 -18.39 -2.16 2.59
N TYR A 241 -18.11 -3.25 3.29
CA TYR A 241 -18.76 -4.54 3.14
C TYR A 241 -19.94 -4.65 4.11
N PHE A 242 -21.14 -4.86 3.59
CA PHE A 242 -22.34 -4.99 4.42
C PHE A 242 -22.61 -6.46 4.78
N THR A 243 -22.44 -6.82 6.06
CA THR A 243 -22.44 -8.21 6.55
C THR A 243 -23.81 -8.88 6.65
N GLN A 244 -24.88 -8.26 6.12
CA GLN A 244 -26.26 -8.76 6.27
C GLN A 244 -26.47 -10.16 5.71
N ASN A 245 -25.87 -10.44 4.55
CA ASN A 245 -26.19 -11.62 3.76
C ASN A 245 -25.16 -12.74 3.97
N ALA A 246 -23.89 -12.37 4.18
CA ALA A 246 -22.82 -13.31 4.38
C ALA A 246 -21.67 -12.67 5.16
N THR A 247 -20.99 -13.50 5.95
CA THR A 247 -19.64 -13.20 6.44
C THR A 247 -18.66 -14.01 5.58
N PRO A 248 -17.57 -13.41 5.06
CA PRO A 248 -16.58 -14.15 4.27
C PRO A 248 -16.03 -15.34 5.06
N GLU A 249 -15.87 -16.50 4.42
CA GLU A 249 -15.43 -17.73 5.10
C GLU A 249 -14.07 -17.56 5.79
N LYS A 250 -13.15 -16.84 5.16
CA LYS A 250 -11.83 -16.49 5.73
C LYS A 250 -11.92 -15.70 7.04
N LEU A 251 -13.06 -15.08 7.32
CA LEU A 251 -13.36 -14.29 8.51
C LEU A 251 -14.47 -14.91 9.39
N ALA A 252 -14.83 -16.17 9.13
CA ALA A 252 -15.85 -16.87 9.90
C ALA A 252 -15.49 -16.91 11.40
N GLY A 253 -16.44 -16.50 12.25
CA GLY A 253 -16.24 -16.41 13.70
C GLY A 253 -15.27 -15.31 14.16
N LYS A 254 -14.82 -14.42 13.26
CA LYS A 254 -14.00 -13.24 13.61
C LYS A 254 -14.82 -11.96 13.72
N ILE A 255 -15.99 -11.94 13.10
CA ILE A 255 -17.00 -10.90 13.24
C ILE A 255 -18.08 -11.44 14.19
N GLU A 256 -18.11 -10.92 15.42
CA GLU A 256 -19.07 -11.38 16.44
C GLU A 256 -20.44 -10.72 16.24
N SER A 257 -20.46 -9.38 16.10
CA SER A 257 -21.68 -8.63 15.85
C SER A 257 -21.37 -7.25 15.27
N THR A 258 -22.06 -6.88 14.20
CA THR A 258 -22.04 -5.52 13.62
C THR A 258 -23.21 -4.66 14.10
N SER A 259 -24.10 -5.21 14.94
CA SER A 259 -25.28 -4.49 15.44
C SER A 259 -24.89 -3.33 16.35
N SER A 260 -25.58 -2.20 16.20
CA SER A 260 -25.32 -1.01 17.01
C SER A 260 -25.54 -1.24 18.51
N ALA A 261 -24.78 -0.53 19.33
CA ALA A 261 -24.89 -0.53 20.78
C ALA A 261 -25.00 0.90 21.32
N LYS A 262 -25.73 1.08 22.43
CA LYS A 262 -25.78 2.36 23.14
C LYS A 262 -24.68 2.42 24.20
N ILE A 263 -23.84 3.45 24.11
CA ILE A 263 -22.86 3.78 25.14
C ILE A 263 -23.23 5.17 25.68
N GLY A 264 -23.84 5.18 26.87
CA GLY A 264 -24.48 6.39 27.41
C GLY A 264 -25.66 6.83 26.53
N ASN A 265 -25.65 8.09 26.08
CA ASN A 265 -26.70 8.66 25.23
C ASN A 265 -26.41 8.56 23.73
N SER A 266 -25.27 7.98 23.34
CA SER A 266 -24.84 7.89 21.95
C SER A 266 -24.97 6.45 21.45
N THR A 267 -25.48 6.31 20.23
CA THR A 267 -25.42 5.06 19.47
C THR A 267 -24.05 4.94 18.82
N TYR A 268 -23.44 3.76 18.96
CA TYR A 268 -22.19 3.38 18.32
C TYR A 268 -22.40 2.12 17.47
N TYR A 269 -21.71 2.06 16.34
CA TYR A 269 -21.75 0.94 15.43
C TYR A 269 -20.41 0.20 15.47
N PRO A 270 -20.39 -1.11 15.73
CA PRO A 270 -19.19 -1.91 15.53
C PRO A 270 -18.79 -1.88 14.05
N VAL A 271 -17.53 -1.56 13.79
CA VAL A 271 -16.91 -1.60 12.47
C VAL A 271 -15.68 -2.49 12.57
N TYR A 272 -15.69 -3.61 11.85
CA TYR A 272 -14.54 -4.47 11.76
C TYR A 272 -13.70 -4.02 10.57
N ILE A 273 -12.41 -3.81 10.79
CA ILE A 273 -11.48 -3.22 9.82
C ILE A 273 -10.53 -4.32 9.35
N GLY A 274 -10.43 -4.51 8.04
CA GLY A 274 -9.43 -5.39 7.43
C GLY A 274 -8.01 -5.04 7.90
N SER A 275 -7.11 -6.03 7.93
CA SER A 275 -5.81 -5.87 8.59
C SER A 275 -4.95 -4.73 8.04
N ASN A 276 -4.93 -4.54 6.71
CA ASN A 276 -4.10 -3.52 6.07
C ASN A 276 -4.68 -2.12 6.31
N GLU A 277 -6.00 -1.97 6.22
CA GLU A 277 -6.67 -0.71 6.57
C GLU A 277 -6.50 -0.37 8.05
N ALA A 278 -6.60 -1.37 8.94
CA ALA A 278 -6.40 -1.19 10.37
C ALA A 278 -4.98 -0.73 10.71
N GLU A 279 -3.97 -1.25 10.01
CA GLU A 279 -2.57 -0.82 10.13
C GLU A 279 -2.45 0.67 9.75
N MET A 280 -2.95 1.06 8.58
CA MET A 280 -2.94 2.47 8.14
C MET A 280 -3.67 3.40 9.12
N MET A 281 -4.84 3.00 9.61
CA MET A 281 -5.61 3.78 10.58
C MET A 281 -4.88 3.93 11.92
N LYS A 282 -4.14 2.91 12.38
CA LYS A 282 -3.32 2.96 13.60
C LYS A 282 -2.09 3.84 13.41
N GLU A 283 -1.43 3.79 12.26
CA GLU A 283 -0.33 4.69 11.90
C GLU A 283 -0.79 6.16 11.88
N ALA A 284 -1.97 6.39 11.32
CA ALA A 284 -2.65 7.70 11.35
C ALA A 284 -3.18 8.09 12.75
N LYS A 285 -3.04 7.22 13.76
CA LYS A 285 -3.47 7.42 15.15
C LYS A 285 -4.97 7.65 15.30
N LEU A 286 -5.79 7.09 14.40
CA LEU A 286 -7.25 7.14 14.50
C LEU A 286 -7.78 6.27 15.64
N PHE A 287 -7.11 5.15 15.91
CA PHE A 287 -7.35 4.31 17.10
C PHE A 287 -6.08 3.56 17.49
N LYS A 288 -6.05 2.96 18.68
CA LYS A 288 -4.87 2.27 19.23
C LYS A 288 -5.10 0.78 19.48
N LYS A 289 -6.31 0.43 19.93
CA LYS A 289 -6.68 -0.94 20.27
C LYS A 289 -8.13 -1.22 19.88
N ASP A 290 -8.44 -2.49 19.78
CA ASP A 290 -9.81 -2.93 19.52
C ASP A 290 -10.75 -2.48 20.65
N GLY A 291 -11.96 -2.06 20.29
CA GLY A 291 -12.94 -1.46 21.19
C GLY A 291 -12.76 0.05 21.39
N ASP A 292 -11.74 0.68 20.81
CA ASP A 292 -11.65 2.14 20.78
C ASP A 292 -12.80 2.72 19.95
N THR A 293 -13.20 3.95 20.29
CA THR A 293 -14.32 4.63 19.63
C THR A 293 -13.86 5.78 18.75
N ILE A 294 -14.46 5.91 17.57
CA ILE A 294 -14.23 7.02 16.64
C ILE A 294 -15.55 7.77 16.43
N LYS A 295 -15.57 9.07 16.70
CA LYS A 295 -16.78 9.90 16.51
C LYS A 295 -16.86 10.42 15.08
N GLY A 296 -18.06 10.40 14.50
CA GLY A 296 -18.30 10.91 13.14
C GLY A 296 -17.62 10.13 12.01
N PHE A 297 -17.20 8.89 12.27
CA PHE A 297 -16.65 7.97 11.29
C PHE A 297 -17.67 7.69 10.17
N PHE A 298 -17.48 8.34 9.02
CA PHE A 298 -18.40 8.35 7.88
C PHE A 298 -19.85 8.68 8.27
N GLY A 299 -20.01 9.63 9.20
CA GLY A 299 -21.31 10.06 9.71
C GLY A 299 -21.83 9.29 10.94
N ASN A 300 -21.11 8.26 11.41
CA ASN A 300 -21.52 7.45 12.56
C ASN A 300 -20.52 7.56 13.72
N ASN A 301 -20.95 7.24 14.93
CA ASN A 301 -19.98 6.89 15.95
C ASN A 301 -19.64 5.41 15.80
N ALA A 302 -18.36 5.08 15.67
CA ALA A 302 -17.89 3.72 15.47
C ALA A 302 -17.19 3.18 16.72
N ILE A 303 -17.30 1.87 16.95
CA ILE A 303 -16.38 1.09 17.79
C ILE A 303 -15.59 0.22 16.82
N VAL A 304 -14.27 0.31 16.83
CA VAL A 304 -13.44 -0.35 15.81
C VAL A 304 -12.79 -1.62 16.33
N TYR A 305 -12.71 -2.62 15.45
CA TYR A 305 -12.07 -3.92 15.72
C TYR A 305 -11.17 -4.30 14.55
N THR A 306 -9.99 -4.85 14.84
CA THR A 306 -9.05 -5.29 13.82
C THR A 306 -9.35 -6.74 13.43
N LEU A 307 -9.45 -7.02 12.13
CA LEU A 307 -9.56 -8.38 11.61
C LEU A 307 -8.18 -9.01 11.35
N PRO A 308 -8.07 -10.35 11.42
CA PRO A 308 -6.86 -11.04 11.02
C PRO A 308 -6.61 -10.86 9.51
N LYS A 309 -5.34 -10.88 9.13
CA LYS A 309 -4.91 -10.81 7.74
C LYS A 309 -5.39 -12.02 6.95
N THR A 310 -5.88 -11.78 5.74
CA THR A 310 -6.40 -12.80 4.82
C THR A 310 -5.60 -12.91 3.53
N ASP A 311 -4.69 -11.95 3.27
CA ASP A 311 -3.94 -11.78 2.03
C ASP A 311 -4.88 -11.65 0.81
N THR A 312 -5.99 -10.92 1.00
CA THR A 312 -6.98 -10.61 -0.05
C THR A 312 -7.47 -9.17 0.08
N GLU A 313 -8.33 -8.75 -0.84
CA GLU A 313 -9.04 -7.46 -0.84
C GLU A 313 -9.88 -7.25 0.43
N LEU A 314 -10.22 -8.30 1.18
CA LEU A 314 -10.88 -8.17 2.50
C LEU A 314 -10.03 -7.38 3.50
N ASP A 315 -8.70 -7.38 3.36
CA ASP A 315 -7.79 -6.71 4.28
C ASP A 315 -7.84 -5.17 4.17
N THR A 316 -8.48 -4.63 3.13
CA THR A 316 -8.65 -3.18 2.92
C THR A 316 -10.09 -2.69 3.15
N MET A 317 -11.00 -3.58 3.57
CA MET A 317 -12.43 -3.28 3.72
C MET A 317 -12.84 -2.92 5.15
N HIS A 318 -13.97 -2.23 5.26
CA HIS A 318 -14.71 -1.95 6.48
C HIS A 318 -15.98 -2.79 6.51
N PHE A 319 -16.09 -3.70 7.47
CA PHE A 319 -17.25 -4.59 7.61
C PHE A 319 -18.25 -3.98 8.58
N VAL A 320 -19.45 -3.74 8.08
CA VAL A 320 -20.50 -2.97 8.76
C VAL A 320 -21.88 -3.62 8.64
N ASP A 321 -22.77 -3.22 9.53
CA ASP A 321 -24.18 -3.63 9.50
C ASP A 321 -24.98 -2.89 8.42
N ALA A 322 -26.15 -3.43 8.09
CA ALA A 322 -27.19 -2.79 7.26
C ALA A 322 -27.47 -1.34 7.58
N SER A 323 -27.55 -1.06 8.87
CA SER A 323 -27.98 0.23 9.41
C SER A 323 -26.85 1.26 9.47
N PHE A 324 -25.62 0.87 9.13
CA PHE A 324 -24.49 1.79 9.05
C PHE A 324 -24.66 2.71 7.83
N VAL A 325 -24.73 4.01 8.08
CA VAL A 325 -24.80 5.01 6.99
C VAL A 325 -23.40 5.28 6.48
N VAL A 326 -23.16 5.22 5.18
CA VAL A 326 -21.87 5.63 4.63
C VAL A 326 -22.08 6.97 3.95
N ALA A 327 -21.68 8.04 4.64
CA ALA A 327 -21.71 9.40 4.11
C ALA A 327 -20.40 9.72 3.39
N ASP A 328 -20.51 10.46 2.28
CA ASP A 328 -19.38 11.06 1.55
C ASP A 328 -18.69 12.18 2.33
#